data_AF-A0A2E9Q7Z5-F1
#
_entry.id   AF-A0A2E9Q7Z5-F1
#
_cell.length_a   1.000
_cell.length_b   1.000
_cell.length_c   1.000
_cell.angle_alpha   90.00
_cell.angle_beta   90.00
_cell.angle_gamma   90.00
#
_symmetry.space_group_name_H-M   'P 1'
#
loop_
_entity.id
_entity.type
_entity.pdbx_description
1 polymer ?
#
loop_
_entity_poly.entity_id
_entity_poly.type
_entity_poly.pdbx_seq_one_letter_code
_entity_poly.pdbx_strand_id
1 'polypeptide(L)'
;MKAYNELDPSVARKVKELLKQLLLNLETKKSTRRDTKLIPDEEMIHQALAHPERGDVEVVLIDLGHSQQVFLGNRRDVENPFAVMRISEMRDFPGRRLLDGEQSTEKPDAVALFLITVQDRELLRTERKNKYVFYSMHLGITGDSISGSSAPPADSGLRSGPDSQKTVSEMTPREQWELVRNGNDFDRRVKEARENLFTIPFIYPKYRQAPKEEIIKISPDNYQENVRMLARDIYPPNVMAVLRRDFPKDHQVQKAAVIEKLQAFKEALKTKVLDDVHPDYQDHIKSVQAYVDSLIRDEFARI
;
A
#
# COMPACT_ATOMS: atom_id res chain seq x y z
N MET A 1 0.19 -26.24 -19.31
CA MET A 1 0.63 -25.30 -18.25
C MET A 1 1.39 -24.18 -18.91
N LYS A 2 1.20 -22.93 -18.48
CA LYS A 2 1.88 -21.76 -19.06
C LYS A 2 3.09 -21.35 -18.21
N ALA A 3 4.17 -20.95 -18.86
CA ALA A 3 5.38 -20.48 -18.19
C ALA A 3 5.26 -19.01 -17.75
N TYR A 4 6.17 -18.56 -16.88
CA TYR A 4 6.24 -17.16 -16.41
C TYR A 4 6.22 -16.13 -17.55
N ASN A 5 6.90 -16.43 -18.67
CA ASN A 5 7.02 -15.52 -19.82
C ASN A 5 5.68 -15.29 -20.56
N GLU A 6 4.68 -16.13 -20.31
CA GLU A 6 3.33 -16.00 -20.87
C GLU A 6 2.36 -15.27 -19.92
N LEU A 7 2.82 -14.88 -18.74
CA LEU A 7 2.02 -14.18 -17.74
C LEU A 7 1.96 -12.69 -18.09
N ASP A 8 0.76 -12.11 -18.01
CA ASP A 8 0.58 -10.66 -18.15
C ASP A 8 1.46 -9.93 -17.11
N PRO A 9 2.31 -8.97 -17.51
CA PRO A 9 3.11 -8.16 -16.61
C PRO A 9 2.33 -7.54 -15.45
N SER A 10 1.05 -7.19 -15.66
CA SER A 10 0.19 -6.64 -14.62
C SER A 10 -0.09 -7.67 -13.51
N VAL A 11 -0.29 -8.93 -13.89
CA VAL A 11 -0.57 -10.05 -12.99
C VAL A 11 0.71 -10.49 -12.28
N ALA A 12 1.83 -10.53 -13.00
CA ALA A 12 3.14 -10.79 -12.42
C ALA A 12 3.49 -9.80 -11.28
N ARG A 13 3.17 -8.51 -11.48
CA ARG A 13 3.34 -7.47 -10.45
C ARG A 13 2.46 -7.71 -9.23
N LYS A 14 1.19 -8.09 -9.41
CA LYS A 14 0.27 -8.39 -8.31
C LYS A 14 0.75 -9.58 -7.47
N VAL A 15 1.18 -10.66 -8.11
CA VAL A 15 1.73 -11.84 -7.42
C VAL A 15 3.02 -11.47 -6.68
N LYS A 16 3.90 -10.70 -7.31
CA LYS A 16 5.12 -10.20 -6.66
C LYS A 16 4.82 -9.37 -5.42
N GLU A 17 3.85 -8.46 -5.50
CA GLU A 17 3.44 -7.62 -4.37
C GLU A 17 2.82 -8.45 -3.23
N LEU A 18 1.98 -9.43 -3.56
CA LEU A 18 1.40 -10.35 -2.59
C LEU A 18 2.49 -11.11 -1.81
N LEU A 19 3.49 -11.64 -2.52
CA LEU A 19 4.59 -12.41 -1.90
C LEU A 19 5.55 -11.52 -1.10
N LYS A 20 5.76 -10.26 -1.50
CA LYS A 20 6.50 -9.28 -0.68
C LYS A 20 5.78 -8.98 0.63
N GLN A 21 4.46 -8.79 0.57
CA GLN A 21 3.64 -8.55 1.76
C GLN A 21 3.64 -9.76 2.71
N LEU A 22 3.62 -10.97 2.15
CA LEU A 22 3.79 -12.20 2.92
C LEU A 22 5.14 -12.23 3.64
N LEU A 23 6.24 -11.95 2.92
CA LEU A 23 7.59 -11.98 3.48
C LEU A 23 7.76 -10.99 4.64
N LEU A 24 7.27 -9.76 4.47
CA LEU A 24 7.26 -8.74 5.52
C LEU A 24 6.46 -9.17 6.75
N ASN A 25 5.32 -9.84 6.55
CA ASN A 25 4.52 -10.33 7.65
C ASN A 25 5.25 -11.44 8.44
N LEU A 26 5.91 -12.38 7.74
CA LEU A 26 6.71 -13.42 8.37
C LEU A 26 7.89 -12.86 9.16
N GLU A 27 8.58 -11.83 8.67
CA GLU A 27 9.65 -11.15 9.41
C GLU A 27 9.15 -10.38 10.63
N THR A 28 8.01 -9.70 10.49
CA THR A 28 7.36 -9.01 11.61
C THR A 28 6.96 -10.02 12.68
N LYS A 29 6.44 -11.18 12.27
CA LYS A 29 6.08 -12.28 13.17
C LYS A 29 7.29 -12.88 13.88
N LYS A 30 8.41 -13.04 13.16
CA LYS A 30 9.69 -13.49 13.70
C LYS A 30 10.27 -12.53 14.75
N SER A 31 10.13 -11.21 14.55
CA SER A 31 10.60 -10.19 15.49
C SER A 31 9.65 -9.97 16.69
N THR A 32 8.36 -10.26 16.55
CA THR A 32 7.35 -10.04 17.60
C THR A 32 7.17 -11.24 18.53
N ARG A 33 7.46 -12.47 18.08
CA ARG A 33 7.33 -13.68 18.90
C ARG A 33 8.43 -13.77 19.97
N ARG A 34 8.03 -14.10 21.21
CA ARG A 34 8.96 -14.30 22.35
C ARG A 34 10.02 -15.37 22.08
N ASP A 35 9.68 -16.39 21.29
CA ASP A 35 10.60 -17.47 20.91
C ASP A 35 11.41 -17.19 19.65
N THR A 36 11.24 -16.03 18.99
CA THR A 36 11.93 -15.62 17.74
C THR A 36 11.91 -16.63 16.58
N LYS A 37 11.07 -17.66 16.68
CA LYS A 37 11.00 -18.77 15.74
C LYS A 37 9.63 -18.80 15.07
N LEU A 38 9.65 -18.82 13.75
CA LEU A 38 8.50 -19.15 12.93
C LEU A 38 8.22 -20.66 13.02
N ILE A 39 7.00 -21.07 12.65
CA ILE A 39 6.70 -22.50 12.45
C ILE A 39 7.63 -23.03 11.35
N PRO A 40 8.08 -24.30 11.39
CA PRO A 40 9.03 -24.84 10.40
C PRO A 40 8.66 -24.57 8.94
N ASP A 41 7.38 -24.69 8.59
CA ASP A 41 6.90 -24.41 7.23
C ASP A 41 6.94 -22.92 6.87
N GLU A 42 6.57 -22.03 7.79
CA GLU A 42 6.70 -20.57 7.62
C GLU A 42 8.16 -20.15 7.48
N GLU A 43 9.06 -20.68 8.32
CA GLU A 43 10.50 -20.39 8.27
C GLU A 43 11.09 -20.84 6.93
N MET A 44 10.66 -21.99 6.42
CA MET A 44 11.15 -22.50 5.15
C MET A 44 10.65 -21.66 3.97
N ILE A 45 9.37 -21.28 3.94
CA ILE A 45 8.83 -20.38 2.91
C ILE A 45 9.52 -19.01 2.99
N HIS A 46 9.72 -18.48 4.20
CA HIS A 46 10.46 -17.25 4.44
C HIS A 46 11.89 -17.34 3.87
N GLN A 47 12.64 -18.39 4.21
CA GLN A 47 14.01 -18.58 3.70
C GLN A 47 14.06 -18.71 2.18
N ALA A 48 13.09 -19.40 1.58
CA ALA A 48 13.06 -19.63 0.15
C ALA A 48 12.57 -18.40 -0.66
N LEU A 49 11.75 -17.53 -0.06
CA LEU A 49 11.39 -16.25 -0.65
C LEU A 49 12.47 -15.18 -0.44
N ALA A 50 13.17 -15.19 0.69
CA ALA A 50 14.27 -14.26 0.98
C ALA A 50 15.55 -14.60 0.22
N HIS A 51 15.81 -15.90 0.01
CA HIS A 51 17.01 -16.41 -0.65
C HIS A 51 16.65 -17.40 -1.77
N PRO A 52 16.14 -16.92 -2.92
CA PRO A 52 15.79 -17.79 -4.05
C PRO A 52 16.96 -18.67 -4.52
N GLU A 53 18.20 -18.24 -4.32
CA GLU A 53 19.42 -18.98 -4.60
C GLU A 53 19.68 -20.17 -3.66
N ARG A 54 19.15 -20.13 -2.43
CA ARG A 54 19.31 -21.19 -1.41
C ARG A 54 18.17 -22.19 -1.38
N GLY A 55 16.99 -21.79 -1.87
CA GLY A 55 15.82 -22.63 -1.95
C GLY A 55 14.74 -21.90 -2.70
N ASP A 56 14.17 -22.54 -3.71
CA ASP A 56 13.14 -21.94 -4.55
C ASP A 56 11.76 -22.51 -4.19
N VAL A 57 10.75 -21.66 -4.20
CA VAL A 57 9.36 -22.04 -3.95
C VAL A 57 8.62 -22.08 -5.28
N GLU A 58 7.90 -23.17 -5.53
CA GLU A 58 7.02 -23.22 -6.70
C GLU A 58 5.81 -22.32 -6.44
N VAL A 59 5.60 -21.34 -7.32
CA VAL A 59 4.44 -20.48 -7.33
C VAL A 59 3.46 -21.00 -8.37
N VAL A 60 2.29 -21.41 -7.90
CA VAL A 60 1.18 -21.82 -8.77
C VAL A 60 0.12 -20.73 -8.73
N LEU A 61 -0.09 -20.08 -9.87
CA LEU A 61 -1.13 -19.08 -10.06
C LEU A 61 -2.26 -19.66 -10.91
N ILE A 62 -3.49 -19.54 -10.40
CA ILE A 62 -4.70 -19.93 -11.11
C ILE A 62 -5.59 -18.70 -11.27
N ASP A 63 -5.82 -18.30 -12.51
CA ASP A 63 -6.77 -17.22 -12.82
C ASP A 63 -8.15 -17.82 -13.12
N LEU A 64 -9.12 -17.50 -12.26
CA LEU A 64 -10.53 -17.93 -12.36
C LEU A 64 -11.40 -16.89 -13.09
N GLY A 65 -10.81 -15.83 -13.65
CA GLY A 65 -11.46 -14.74 -14.38
C GLY A 65 -12.08 -13.67 -13.48
N HIS A 66 -12.59 -14.05 -12.31
CA HIS A 66 -13.13 -13.15 -11.29
C HIS A 66 -12.22 -13.04 -10.06
N SER A 67 -11.29 -13.98 -9.89
CA SER A 67 -10.32 -14.00 -8.80
C SER A 67 -9.03 -14.70 -9.23
N GLN A 68 -7.91 -14.28 -8.65
CA GLN A 68 -6.60 -14.88 -8.87
C GLN A 68 -6.17 -15.58 -7.58
N GLN A 69 -5.82 -16.86 -7.69
CA GLN A 69 -5.40 -17.66 -6.55
C GLN A 69 -3.93 -17.99 -6.66
N VAL A 70 -3.18 -17.68 -5.61
CA VAL A 70 -1.74 -17.94 -5.51
C VAL A 70 -1.52 -19.05 -4.50
N PHE A 71 -0.76 -20.05 -4.92
CA PHE A 71 -0.32 -21.15 -4.08
C PHE A 71 1.20 -21.25 -4.08
N LEU A 72 1.77 -21.62 -2.94
CA LEU A 72 3.19 -21.83 -2.74
C LEU A 72 3.46 -23.30 -2.42
N GLY A 73 4.13 -23.99 -3.35
CA GLY A 73 4.57 -25.36 -3.22
C GLY A 73 5.87 -25.47 -2.43
N ASN A 74 5.85 -26.28 -1.38
CA ASN A 74 7.02 -26.64 -0.61
C ASN A 74 7.81 -27.75 -1.36
N ARG A 75 9.13 -27.61 -1.52
CA ARG A 75 9.98 -28.68 -2.08
C ARG A 75 9.94 -29.99 -1.28
N ARG A 76 9.69 -29.93 0.03
CA ARG A 76 9.58 -31.09 0.92
C ARG A 76 8.20 -31.77 0.84
N ASP A 77 7.17 -31.03 0.44
CA ASP A 77 5.80 -31.52 0.33
C ASP A 77 5.09 -30.85 -0.85
N VAL A 78 5.33 -31.40 -2.04
CA VAL A 78 4.80 -30.89 -3.30
C VAL A 78 3.29 -31.15 -3.41
N GLU A 79 2.76 -32.13 -2.68
CA GLU A 79 1.34 -32.49 -2.72
C GLU A 79 0.46 -31.56 -1.88
N ASN A 80 1.05 -30.80 -0.97
CA ASN A 80 0.36 -29.91 -0.06
C ASN A 80 0.90 -28.47 -0.12
N PRO A 81 0.68 -27.74 -1.22
CA PRO A 81 1.04 -26.33 -1.27
C PRO A 81 0.18 -25.51 -0.30
N PHE A 82 0.69 -24.35 0.10
CA PHE A 82 -0.03 -23.37 0.90
C PHE A 82 -0.76 -22.38 -0.01
N ALA A 83 -1.98 -21.99 0.34
CA ALA A 83 -2.63 -20.84 -0.29
C ALA A 83 -2.07 -19.54 0.31
N VAL A 84 -1.84 -18.54 -0.53
CA VAL A 84 -1.40 -17.20 -0.11
C VAL A 84 -2.49 -16.21 -0.41
N MET A 85 -2.94 -15.50 0.62
CA MET A 85 -3.98 -14.49 0.46
C MET A 85 -4.02 -13.52 1.64
N ARG A 86 -4.80 -12.45 1.50
CA ARG A 86 -5.10 -11.53 2.61
C ARG A 86 -6.08 -12.17 3.57
N ILE A 87 -5.96 -11.86 4.86
CA ILE A 87 -6.88 -12.39 5.88
C ILE A 87 -8.32 -11.92 5.63
N SER A 88 -8.51 -10.72 5.11
CA SER A 88 -9.82 -10.18 4.71
C SER A 88 -10.53 -11.01 3.62
N GLU A 89 -9.75 -11.66 2.74
CA GLU A 89 -10.26 -12.49 1.64
C GLU A 89 -10.65 -13.91 2.13
N MET A 90 -10.34 -14.28 3.37
CA MET A 90 -10.64 -15.60 3.93
C MET A 90 -12.14 -15.94 3.85
N ARG A 91 -13.02 -14.93 3.95
CA ARG A 91 -14.47 -15.11 3.89
C ARG A 91 -14.96 -15.70 2.57
N ASP A 92 -14.22 -15.46 1.48
CA ASP A 92 -14.56 -15.94 0.14
C ASP A 92 -14.14 -17.40 -0.09
N PHE A 93 -13.35 -17.97 0.82
CA PHE A 93 -12.81 -19.34 0.73
C PHE A 93 -13.04 -20.13 2.02
N PRO A 94 -14.31 -20.45 2.35
CA PRO A 94 -14.66 -21.17 3.55
C PRO A 94 -14.01 -22.56 3.55
N GLY A 95 -13.09 -22.79 4.49
CA GLY A 95 -12.36 -24.05 4.62
C GLY A 95 -10.84 -23.89 4.63
N ARG A 96 -10.31 -22.81 4.06
CA ARG A 96 -8.91 -22.43 4.23
C ARG A 96 -8.66 -22.03 5.68
N ARG A 97 -7.59 -22.54 6.28
CA ARG A 97 -7.22 -22.26 7.68
C ARG A 97 -5.85 -21.63 7.72
N LEU A 98 -5.67 -20.59 8.54
CA LEU A 98 -4.35 -20.02 8.81
C LEU A 98 -3.40 -21.12 9.29
N LEU A 99 -2.19 -21.14 8.73
CA LEU A 99 -1.17 -22.13 9.06
C LEU A 99 -0.80 -22.12 10.55
N ASP A 100 -0.80 -20.94 11.16
CA ASP A 100 -0.44 -20.72 12.56
C ASP A 100 -1.65 -20.73 13.53
N GLY A 101 -2.88 -20.90 13.03
CA GLY A 101 -4.08 -21.07 13.85
C GLY A 101 -4.55 -19.86 14.68
N GLU A 102 -3.70 -18.87 14.95
CA GLU A 102 -4.02 -17.68 15.76
C GLU A 102 -4.70 -16.57 14.94
N GLN A 103 -6.02 -16.65 14.78
CA GLN A 103 -6.81 -15.60 14.10
C GLN A 103 -6.88 -14.26 14.85
N SER A 104 -6.66 -14.25 16.18
CA SER A 104 -7.04 -13.09 16.99
C SER A 104 -6.00 -11.98 17.07
N THR A 105 -4.80 -12.17 16.49
CA THR A 105 -3.67 -11.23 16.61
C THR A 105 -3.23 -10.64 15.26
N GLU A 106 -3.69 -11.18 14.14
CA GLU A 106 -3.25 -10.76 12.81
C GLU A 106 -4.16 -9.65 12.23
N LYS A 107 -3.54 -8.64 11.61
CA LYS A 107 -4.27 -7.50 11.00
C LYS A 107 -5.10 -8.00 9.80
N PRO A 108 -6.33 -7.50 9.59
CA PRO A 108 -7.22 -8.00 8.53
C PRO A 108 -6.65 -7.86 7.11
N ASP A 109 -5.75 -6.90 6.87
CA ASP A 109 -5.09 -6.72 5.56
C ASP A 109 -3.73 -7.42 5.46
N ALA A 110 -3.31 -8.17 6.47
CA ALA A 110 -2.07 -8.94 6.41
C ALA A 110 -2.21 -10.10 5.42
N VAL A 111 -1.11 -10.39 4.70
CA VAL A 111 -1.01 -11.56 3.84
C VAL A 111 -0.41 -12.71 4.64
N ALA A 112 -1.03 -13.88 4.60
CA ALA A 112 -0.62 -15.03 5.38
C ALA A 112 -0.64 -16.33 4.57
N LEU A 113 -0.06 -17.39 5.14
CA LEU A 113 -0.13 -18.75 4.62
C LEU A 113 -1.36 -19.46 5.16
N PHE A 114 -2.06 -20.14 4.26
CA PHE A 114 -3.26 -20.92 4.57
C PHE A 114 -3.08 -22.36 4.13
N LEU A 115 -3.57 -23.28 4.96
CA LEU A 115 -3.77 -24.67 4.61
C LEU A 115 -4.87 -24.76 3.54
N ILE A 116 -4.55 -25.49 2.47
CA ILE A 116 -5.46 -25.71 1.34
C ILE A 116 -6.57 -26.71 1.67
N THR A 117 -7.70 -26.56 0.99
CA THR A 117 -8.83 -27.49 1.09
C THR A 117 -8.71 -28.67 0.11
N VAL A 118 -9.60 -29.65 0.22
CA VAL A 118 -9.73 -30.73 -0.79
C VAL A 118 -10.09 -30.14 -2.16
N GLN A 119 -10.93 -29.11 -2.21
CA GLN A 119 -11.30 -28.42 -3.45
C GLN A 119 -10.10 -27.74 -4.11
N ASP A 120 -9.22 -27.12 -3.32
CA ASP A 120 -7.97 -26.53 -3.81
C ASP A 120 -7.04 -27.62 -4.39
N ARG A 121 -6.97 -28.80 -3.77
CA ARG A 121 -6.19 -29.94 -4.31
C ARG A 121 -6.73 -30.41 -5.66
N GLU A 122 -8.04 -30.52 -5.80
CA GLU A 122 -8.69 -30.87 -7.08
C GLU A 122 -8.47 -29.78 -8.13
N LEU A 123 -8.54 -28.52 -7.72
CA LEU A 123 -8.27 -27.35 -8.56
C LEU A 123 -6.83 -27.38 -9.10
N LEU A 124 -5.86 -27.71 -8.25
CA LEU A 124 -4.44 -27.81 -8.61
C LEU A 124 -4.15 -29.02 -9.53
N ARG A 125 -4.86 -30.15 -9.37
CA ARG A 125 -4.71 -31.34 -10.23
C ARG A 125 -5.28 -31.13 -11.64
N THR A 126 -6.29 -30.29 -11.79
CA THR A 126 -6.97 -30.09 -13.08
C THR A 126 -6.10 -29.27 -14.04
N GLU A 127 -5.88 -29.76 -15.26
CA GLU A 127 -5.23 -28.97 -16.30
C GLU A 127 -6.13 -27.83 -16.77
N ARG A 128 -5.64 -26.58 -16.65
CA ARG A 128 -6.37 -25.36 -17.05
C ARG A 128 -5.52 -24.47 -17.95
N LYS A 129 -6.17 -23.77 -18.88
CA LYS A 129 -5.52 -22.83 -19.80
C LYS A 129 -4.91 -21.60 -19.09
N ASN A 130 -5.44 -21.24 -17.92
CA ASN A 130 -4.98 -20.09 -17.12
C ASN A 130 -4.27 -20.51 -15.82
N LYS A 131 -3.64 -21.69 -15.85
CA LYS A 131 -2.75 -22.16 -14.79
C LYS A 131 -1.31 -21.85 -15.18
N TYR A 132 -0.67 -21.03 -14.36
CA TYR A 132 0.74 -20.66 -14.50
C TYR A 132 1.52 -21.31 -13.36
N VAL A 133 2.62 -21.95 -13.72
CA VAL A 133 3.52 -22.57 -12.75
C VAL A 133 4.91 -22.02 -13.02
N PHE A 134 5.49 -21.40 -12.00
CA PHE A 134 6.81 -20.82 -12.10
C PHE A 134 7.45 -20.74 -10.72
N TYR A 135 8.75 -20.57 -10.70
CA TYR A 135 9.52 -20.48 -9.47
C TYR A 135 9.68 -19.04 -8.96
N SER A 136 9.84 -18.86 -7.65
CA SER A 136 9.93 -17.55 -7.00
C SER A 136 11.12 -16.73 -7.50
N MET A 137 12.19 -17.40 -7.96
CA MET A 137 13.36 -16.75 -8.59
C MET A 137 12.98 -15.90 -9.80
N HIS A 138 11.97 -16.31 -10.60
CA HIS A 138 11.52 -15.53 -11.76
C HIS A 138 10.88 -14.19 -11.37
N LEU A 139 10.41 -14.05 -10.13
CA LEU A 139 9.84 -12.81 -9.64
C LEU A 139 10.92 -11.82 -9.17
N GLY A 140 12.17 -12.24 -9.02
CA GLY A 140 13.26 -11.38 -8.54
C GLY A 140 12.93 -10.77 -7.17
N ILE A 141 12.53 -11.62 -6.23
CA ILE A 141 12.34 -11.27 -4.82
C ILE A 141 13.66 -11.60 -4.13
N THR A 142 14.67 -10.72 -4.21
CA THR A 142 15.94 -10.92 -3.51
C THR A 142 15.89 -10.26 -2.12
N GLY A 143 16.26 -11.04 -1.10
CA GLY A 143 16.28 -10.64 0.31
C GLY A 143 17.28 -9.53 0.66
N ASP A 144 18.13 -9.11 -0.27
CA ASP A 144 19.01 -7.93 -0.11
C ASP A 144 18.23 -6.61 0.07
N SER A 145 16.92 -6.63 -0.17
CA SER A 145 16.04 -5.48 0.06
C SER A 145 15.48 -5.40 1.48
N ILE A 146 15.78 -6.39 2.33
CA ILE A 146 14.98 -6.64 3.56
C ILE A 146 15.84 -6.75 4.82
N SER A 147 17.14 -6.97 4.68
CA SER A 147 18.12 -6.69 5.74
C SER A 147 19.01 -5.52 5.31
N GLY A 148 18.95 -4.42 6.05
CA GLY A 148 19.93 -3.35 5.90
C GLY A 148 21.35 -3.92 6.01
N SER A 149 22.22 -3.46 5.12
CA SER A 149 23.65 -3.79 4.94
C SER A 149 23.98 -4.92 3.94
N SER A 150 24.39 -4.51 2.74
CA SER A 150 25.72 -4.85 2.22
C SER A 150 26.11 -3.98 1.03
N ALA A 151 27.41 -3.69 1.01
CA ALA A 151 28.13 -2.91 0.02
C ALA A 151 27.93 -3.45 -1.42
N PRO A 152 28.06 -2.59 -2.45
CA PRO A 152 27.91 -3.03 -3.83
C PRO A 152 29.07 -3.96 -4.23
N PRO A 153 28.84 -4.88 -5.17
CA PRO A 153 29.89 -5.68 -5.78
C PRO A 153 30.89 -4.75 -6.47
N ALA A 154 32.17 -5.07 -6.31
CA ALA A 154 33.24 -4.48 -7.10
C ALA A 154 32.89 -4.59 -8.60
N ASP A 155 33.23 -3.54 -9.33
CA ASP A 155 33.08 -3.37 -10.78
C ASP A 155 31.71 -2.91 -11.30
N SER A 156 31.37 -1.66 -10.97
CA SER A 156 30.98 -0.70 -12.02
C SER A 156 31.39 0.70 -11.58
N GLY A 157 32.60 1.09 -11.97
CA GLY A 157 33.14 2.41 -11.66
C GLY A 157 32.33 3.55 -12.30
N LEU A 158 32.46 4.71 -11.64
CA LEU A 158 32.16 6.06 -12.10
C LEU A 158 30.75 6.61 -11.79
N ARG A 159 30.53 7.00 -10.52
CA ARG A 159 30.52 8.41 -10.05
C ARG A 159 29.77 8.53 -8.72
N SER A 160 30.49 8.40 -7.62
CA SER A 160 30.01 8.81 -6.29
C SER A 160 30.23 10.31 -6.15
N GLY A 161 29.16 11.10 -6.33
CA GLY A 161 29.11 12.48 -5.87
C GLY A 161 28.85 12.53 -4.34
N PRO A 162 29.19 13.63 -3.65
CA PRO A 162 29.11 13.75 -2.19
C PRO A 162 27.68 13.73 -1.61
N ASP A 163 26.63 13.67 -2.44
CA ASP A 163 25.24 13.84 -2.03
C ASP A 163 24.54 12.56 -1.54
N SER A 164 25.23 11.41 -1.57
CA SER A 164 24.60 10.11 -1.27
C SER A 164 24.29 9.88 0.23
N GLN A 165 24.76 10.75 1.12
CA GLN A 165 24.62 10.62 2.58
C GLN A 165 23.54 11.50 3.23
N LYS A 166 22.95 12.49 2.55
CA LYS A 166 21.93 13.36 3.17
C LYS A 166 20.68 12.57 3.55
N THR A 167 20.19 12.70 4.77
CA THR A 167 18.87 12.14 5.13
C THR A 167 17.76 12.93 4.44
N VAL A 168 16.57 12.36 4.23
CA VAL A 168 15.48 13.08 3.51
C VAL A 168 15.12 14.39 4.20
N SER A 169 15.21 14.42 5.52
CA SER A 169 15.03 15.62 6.36
C SER A 169 16.05 16.73 6.09
N GLU A 170 17.21 16.40 5.53
CA GLU A 170 18.27 17.34 5.16
C GLU A 170 18.22 17.74 3.66
N MET A 171 17.39 17.05 2.87
CA MET A 171 17.20 17.36 1.46
C MET A 171 16.28 18.57 1.30
N THR A 172 16.64 19.44 0.37
CA THR A 172 15.76 20.51 -0.08
C THR A 172 14.53 19.93 -0.77
N PRO A 173 13.38 20.63 -0.77
CA PRO A 173 12.17 20.14 -1.45
C PRO A 173 12.36 19.85 -2.95
N ARG A 174 13.30 20.54 -3.59
CA ARG A 174 13.69 20.28 -4.98
C ARG A 174 14.40 18.93 -5.13
N GLU A 175 15.39 18.64 -4.28
CA GLU A 175 16.08 17.35 -4.25
C GLU A 175 15.10 16.21 -3.91
N GLN A 176 14.17 16.45 -2.98
CA GLN A 176 13.09 15.50 -2.66
C GLN A 176 12.19 15.24 -3.87
N TRP A 177 11.85 16.26 -4.66
CA TRP A 177 11.04 16.10 -5.86
C TRP A 177 11.77 15.34 -6.96
N GLU A 178 13.05 15.66 -7.20
CA GLU A 178 13.89 14.95 -8.16
C GLU A 178 14.05 13.47 -7.76
N LEU A 179 14.19 13.19 -6.46
CA LEU A 179 14.20 11.85 -5.91
C LEU A 179 12.84 11.14 -6.13
N VAL A 180 11.71 11.81 -5.92
CA VAL A 180 10.37 11.22 -6.15
C VAL A 180 10.10 10.95 -7.63
N ARG A 181 10.61 11.79 -8.54
CA ARG A 181 10.39 11.66 -9.99
C ARG A 181 11.26 10.57 -10.61
N ASN A 182 12.52 10.50 -10.22
CA ASN A 182 13.51 9.62 -10.86
C ASN A 182 13.80 8.36 -10.03
N GLY A 183 13.45 8.38 -8.75
CA GLY A 183 13.71 7.32 -7.82
C GLY A 183 12.72 6.17 -7.93
N ASN A 184 13.13 5.03 -7.37
CA ASN A 184 12.30 3.84 -7.32
C ASN A 184 11.26 3.98 -6.19
N ASP A 185 9.97 3.72 -6.46
CA ASP A 185 8.89 3.73 -5.46
C ASP A 185 9.15 2.81 -4.25
N PHE A 186 10.06 1.85 -4.39
CA PHE A 186 10.49 0.94 -3.32
C PHE A 186 11.60 1.51 -2.42
N ASP A 187 12.27 2.60 -2.82
CA ASP A 187 13.27 3.27 -1.98
C ASP A 187 12.56 3.98 -0.82
N ARG A 188 13.02 3.71 0.40
CA ARG A 188 12.53 4.35 1.62
C ARG A 188 12.65 5.87 1.53
N ARG A 189 13.74 6.39 0.95
CA ARG A 189 13.94 7.83 0.81
C ARG A 189 12.93 8.46 -0.15
N VAL A 190 12.57 7.75 -1.21
CA VAL A 190 11.53 8.17 -2.15
C VAL A 190 10.17 8.21 -1.47
N LYS A 191 9.83 7.20 -0.65
CA LYS A 191 8.59 7.18 0.13
C LYS A 191 8.53 8.31 1.15
N GLU A 192 9.60 8.52 1.90
CA GLU A 192 9.70 9.58 2.90
C GLU A 192 9.66 10.98 2.26
N ALA A 193 10.34 11.17 1.12
CA ALA A 193 10.27 12.39 0.34
C ALA A 193 8.85 12.63 -0.22
N ARG A 194 8.19 11.58 -0.69
CA ARG A 194 6.79 11.65 -1.16
C ARG A 194 5.85 11.99 -0.01
N GLU A 195 6.03 11.40 1.16
CA GLU A 195 5.23 11.75 2.33
C GLU A 195 5.48 13.21 2.74
N ASN A 196 6.72 13.67 2.80
CA ASN A 196 7.04 15.06 3.15
C ASN A 196 6.48 16.08 2.15
N LEU A 197 6.54 15.79 0.86
CA LEU A 197 6.02 16.68 -0.19
C LEU A 197 4.48 16.68 -0.26
N PHE A 198 3.87 15.50 -0.23
CA PHE A 198 2.44 15.31 -0.53
C PHE A 198 1.56 15.10 0.70
N THR A 199 2.05 15.39 1.90
CA THR A 199 1.20 15.40 3.11
C THR A 199 1.13 16.78 3.73
N ILE A 200 -0.05 17.08 4.28
CA ILE A 200 -0.31 18.29 5.05
C ILE A 200 -0.88 17.86 6.39
N PRO A 201 -0.15 18.06 7.51
CA PRO A 201 -0.74 17.95 8.83
C PRO A 201 -1.75 19.09 9.00
N PHE A 202 -2.98 18.74 9.33
CA PHE A 202 -4.07 19.71 9.45
C PHE A 202 -4.98 19.37 10.62
N ILE A 203 -5.26 20.37 11.46
CA ILE A 203 -6.10 20.19 12.65
C ILE A 203 -7.55 20.53 12.30
N TYR A 204 -8.44 19.55 12.42
CA TYR A 204 -9.87 19.78 12.24
C TYR A 204 -10.73 18.90 13.16
N PRO A 205 -11.94 19.36 13.53
CA PRO A 205 -12.89 18.55 14.27
C PRO A 205 -13.70 17.65 13.33
N LYS A 206 -13.69 16.34 13.60
CA LYS A 206 -14.69 15.42 13.00
C LYS A 206 -16.07 15.67 13.65
N TYR A 207 -17.14 15.27 12.99
CA TYR A 207 -18.50 15.48 13.48
C TYR A 207 -18.68 14.95 14.91
N ARG A 208 -19.07 15.83 15.83
CA ARG A 208 -19.20 15.56 17.28
C ARG A 208 -17.93 15.04 17.96
N GLN A 209 -16.75 15.37 17.42
CA GLN A 209 -15.47 15.03 18.04
C GLN A 209 -14.65 16.30 18.29
N ALA A 210 -13.73 16.21 19.25
CA ALA A 210 -12.77 17.28 19.49
C ALA A 210 -11.81 17.43 18.30
N PRO A 211 -11.27 18.64 18.03
CA PRO A 211 -10.24 18.84 17.03
C PRO A 211 -9.04 17.93 17.26
N LYS A 212 -8.57 17.27 16.21
CA LYS A 212 -7.35 16.46 16.21
C LYS A 212 -6.51 16.80 14.99
N GLU A 213 -5.20 16.65 15.13
CA GLU A 213 -4.28 16.72 14.00
C GLU A 213 -4.44 15.46 13.15
N GLU A 214 -4.70 15.65 11.87
CA GLU A 214 -4.91 14.60 10.89
C GLU A 214 -4.02 14.87 9.68
N ILE A 215 -3.53 13.81 9.04
CA ILE A 215 -2.62 13.94 7.90
C ILE A 215 -3.43 13.83 6.61
N ILE A 216 -3.49 14.92 5.85
CA ILE A 216 -4.19 14.96 4.57
C ILE A 216 -3.17 14.70 3.45
N LYS A 217 -3.36 13.58 2.75
CA LYS A 217 -2.56 13.20 1.58
C LYS A 217 -3.07 13.91 0.34
N ILE A 218 -2.22 14.66 -0.33
CA ILE A 218 -2.52 15.37 -1.58
C ILE A 218 -1.75 14.77 -2.76
N SER A 219 -1.60 13.45 -2.80
CA SER A 219 -0.93 12.78 -3.92
C SER A 219 -1.70 12.99 -5.24
N PRO A 220 -1.02 13.06 -6.39
CA PRO A 220 -1.65 13.29 -7.70
C PRO A 220 -2.85 12.37 -7.99
N ASP A 221 -2.76 11.11 -7.58
CA ASP A 221 -3.78 10.10 -7.90
C ASP A 221 -5.08 10.26 -7.09
N ASN A 222 -5.01 10.82 -5.87
CA ASN A 222 -6.09 10.69 -4.88
C ASN A 222 -6.44 11.99 -4.13
N TYR A 223 -5.84 13.13 -4.49
CA TYR A 223 -6.04 14.38 -3.74
C TYR A 223 -7.52 14.80 -3.68
N GLN A 224 -8.32 14.55 -4.73
CA GLN A 224 -9.73 14.94 -4.77
C GLN A 224 -10.57 14.20 -3.72
N GLU A 225 -10.33 12.90 -3.55
CA GLU A 225 -11.06 12.08 -2.58
C GLU A 225 -10.60 12.40 -1.15
N ASN A 226 -9.31 12.62 -0.94
CA ASN A 226 -8.77 12.99 0.38
C ASN A 226 -9.28 14.37 0.84
N VAL A 227 -9.40 15.33 -0.07
CA VAL A 227 -9.99 16.65 0.23
C VAL A 227 -11.51 16.54 0.47
N ARG A 228 -12.23 15.67 -0.25
CA ARG A 228 -13.64 15.39 0.06
C ARG A 228 -13.83 14.73 1.41
N MET A 229 -12.91 13.84 1.79
CA MET A 229 -12.95 13.17 3.09
C MET A 229 -12.88 14.17 4.24
N LEU A 230 -12.05 15.21 4.13
CA LEU A 230 -12.02 16.32 5.10
C LEU A 230 -13.41 16.96 5.28
N ALA A 231 -14.10 17.29 4.19
CA ALA A 231 -15.44 17.87 4.25
C ALA A 231 -16.47 16.90 4.85
N ARG A 232 -16.43 15.62 4.45
CA ARG A 232 -17.32 14.55 4.94
C ARG A 232 -17.11 14.26 6.43
N ASP A 233 -15.88 14.31 6.90
CA ASP A 233 -15.56 14.06 8.30
C ASP A 233 -16.12 15.15 9.21
N ILE A 234 -16.02 16.41 8.79
CA ILE A 234 -16.58 17.56 9.52
C ILE A 234 -18.11 17.53 9.44
N TYR A 235 -18.67 17.28 8.25
CA TYR A 235 -20.11 17.27 8.01
C TYR A 235 -20.56 16.09 7.13
N PRO A 236 -20.92 14.95 7.76
CA PRO A 236 -21.28 13.74 7.03
C PRO A 236 -22.55 13.89 6.18
N PRO A 237 -22.64 13.28 4.99
CA PRO A 237 -23.80 13.39 4.11
C PRO A 237 -25.15 13.03 4.75
N ASN A 238 -25.15 12.01 5.61
CA ASN A 238 -26.36 11.55 6.31
C ASN A 238 -26.89 12.62 7.28
N VAL A 239 -25.98 13.29 7.99
CA VAL A 239 -26.32 14.40 8.90
C VAL A 239 -26.75 15.61 8.09
N MET A 240 -26.11 15.84 6.95
CA MET A 240 -26.47 16.93 6.04
C MET A 240 -27.91 16.83 5.54
N ALA A 241 -28.34 15.64 5.12
CA ALA A 241 -29.72 15.40 4.68
C ALA A 241 -30.75 15.71 5.78
N VAL A 242 -30.47 15.31 7.02
CA VAL A 242 -31.37 15.53 8.17
C VAL A 242 -31.42 17.00 8.57
N LEU A 243 -30.27 17.64 8.79
CA LEU A 243 -30.23 19.04 9.21
C LEU A 243 -30.80 19.97 8.14
N ARG A 244 -30.61 19.67 6.85
CA ARG A 244 -31.19 20.48 5.77
C ARG A 244 -32.73 20.47 5.83
N ARG A 245 -33.33 19.31 6.11
CA ARG A 245 -34.79 19.14 6.16
C ARG A 245 -35.39 19.68 7.46
N ASP A 246 -34.80 19.29 8.59
CA ASP A 246 -35.44 19.43 9.91
C ASP A 246 -34.88 20.62 10.72
N PHE A 247 -33.64 21.06 10.45
CA PHE A 247 -32.92 22.08 11.23
C PHE A 247 -32.07 23.03 10.36
N PRO A 248 -32.69 23.87 9.51
CA PRO A 248 -31.99 24.67 8.51
C PRO A 248 -30.99 25.69 9.09
N LYS A 249 -31.21 26.17 10.31
CA LYS A 249 -30.25 27.05 11.00
C LYS A 249 -28.95 26.31 11.34
N ASP A 250 -29.07 25.10 11.90
CA ASP A 250 -27.91 24.28 12.24
C ASP A 250 -27.18 23.78 10.99
N HIS A 251 -27.91 23.53 9.90
CA HIS A 251 -27.33 23.26 8.59
C HIS A 251 -26.40 24.39 8.13
N GLN A 252 -26.85 25.65 8.22
CA GLN A 252 -26.02 26.80 7.83
C GLN A 252 -24.77 26.95 8.71
N VAL A 253 -24.89 26.70 10.03
CA VAL A 253 -23.75 26.75 10.96
C VAL A 253 -22.71 25.66 10.60
N GLN A 254 -23.14 24.42 10.38
CA GLN A 254 -22.23 23.33 10.00
C GLN A 254 -21.59 23.57 8.63
N LYS A 255 -22.36 24.09 7.68
CA LYS A 255 -21.88 24.48 6.35
C LYS A 255 -20.79 25.56 6.43
N ALA A 256 -21.00 26.61 7.22
CA ALA A 256 -20.01 27.65 7.44
C ALA A 256 -18.73 27.08 8.08
N ALA A 257 -18.85 26.17 9.05
CA ALA A 257 -17.71 25.52 9.67
C ALA A 257 -16.87 24.69 8.67
N VAL A 258 -17.51 23.95 7.75
CA VAL A 258 -16.79 23.23 6.70
C VAL A 258 -16.06 24.19 5.75
N ILE A 259 -16.73 25.25 5.31
CA ILE A 259 -16.13 26.27 4.43
C ILE A 259 -14.91 26.91 5.10
N GLU A 260 -15.03 27.30 6.37
CA GLU A 260 -13.92 27.87 7.15
C GLU A 260 -12.72 26.92 7.19
N LYS A 261 -12.94 25.61 7.41
CA LYS A 261 -11.86 24.62 7.46
C LYS A 261 -11.25 24.34 6.09
N LEU A 262 -12.04 24.32 5.02
CA LEU A 262 -11.52 24.20 3.65
C LEU A 262 -10.70 25.44 3.25
N GLN A 263 -11.11 26.63 3.66
CA GLN A 263 -10.33 27.86 3.47
C GLN A 263 -9.01 27.81 4.27
N ALA A 264 -9.05 27.40 5.53
CA ALA A 264 -7.84 27.21 6.33
C ALA A 264 -6.90 26.14 5.74
N PHE A 265 -7.46 25.06 5.18
CA PHE A 265 -6.67 24.04 4.46
C PHE A 265 -6.03 24.62 3.18
N LYS A 266 -6.74 25.47 2.44
CA LYS A 266 -6.19 26.19 1.29
C LYS A 266 -5.03 27.12 1.68
N GLU A 267 -5.12 27.81 2.80
CA GLU A 267 -4.01 28.61 3.33
C GLU A 267 -2.83 27.71 3.73
N ALA A 268 -3.09 26.55 4.34
CA ALA A 268 -2.04 25.57 4.64
C ALA A 268 -1.34 25.06 3.36
N LEU A 269 -2.08 24.87 2.25
CA LEU A 269 -1.50 24.51 0.95
C LEU A 269 -0.49 25.54 0.42
N LYS A 270 -0.62 26.83 0.76
CA LYS A 270 0.35 27.85 0.33
C LYS A 270 1.74 27.60 0.92
N THR A 271 1.84 27.01 2.10
CA THR A 271 3.12 26.63 2.72
C THR A 271 3.88 25.54 1.93
N LYS A 272 3.19 24.85 1.02
CA LYS A 272 3.75 23.85 0.11
C LYS A 272 4.06 24.40 -1.28
N VAL A 273 3.70 25.66 -1.57
CA VAL A 273 4.14 26.35 -2.78
C VAL A 273 5.58 26.80 -2.53
N LEU A 274 6.51 26.11 -3.20
CA LEU A 274 7.93 26.29 -2.99
C LEU A 274 8.53 26.78 -4.30
N ASP A 275 9.11 27.99 -4.27
CA ASP A 275 9.57 28.70 -5.48
C ASP A 275 10.69 27.95 -6.21
N ASP A 276 11.49 27.14 -5.48
CA ASP A 276 12.63 26.40 -6.01
C ASP A 276 12.28 24.99 -6.53
N VAL A 277 11.01 24.59 -6.55
CA VAL A 277 10.58 23.24 -6.98
C VAL A 277 10.07 23.27 -8.43
N HIS A 278 10.24 22.15 -9.13
CA HIS A 278 9.86 21.99 -10.54
C HIS A 278 8.40 22.44 -10.84
N PRO A 279 8.13 23.07 -12.00
CA PRO A 279 6.82 23.58 -12.38
C PRO A 279 5.66 22.59 -12.20
N ASP A 280 5.84 21.32 -12.61
CA ASP A 280 4.83 20.25 -12.46
C ASP A 280 4.30 20.09 -11.03
N TYR A 281 5.17 20.22 -10.01
CA TYR A 281 4.75 20.14 -8.62
C TYR A 281 3.95 21.38 -8.21
N GLN A 282 4.36 22.56 -8.66
CA GLN A 282 3.62 23.79 -8.40
C GLN A 282 2.24 23.76 -9.06
N ASP A 283 2.15 23.25 -10.28
CA ASP A 283 0.89 23.10 -11.01
C ASP A 283 -0.02 22.07 -10.34
N HIS A 284 0.54 21.01 -9.76
CA HIS A 284 -0.21 20.09 -8.90
C HIS A 284 -0.78 20.81 -7.66
N ILE A 285 0.02 21.55 -6.91
CA ILE A 285 -0.48 22.29 -5.73
C ILE A 285 -1.56 23.30 -6.13
N LYS A 286 -1.40 24.01 -7.25
CA LYS A 286 -2.43 24.90 -7.82
C LYS A 286 -3.70 24.14 -8.18
N SER A 287 -3.59 22.93 -8.73
CA SER A 287 -4.73 22.06 -9.05
C SER A 287 -5.49 21.62 -7.80
N VAL A 288 -4.78 21.33 -6.70
CA VAL A 288 -5.41 21.06 -5.39
C VAL A 288 -6.13 22.31 -4.88
N GLN A 289 -5.50 23.49 -4.93
CA GLN A 289 -6.12 24.75 -4.51
C GLN A 289 -7.37 25.08 -5.33
N ALA A 290 -7.30 24.94 -6.65
CA ALA A 290 -8.42 25.14 -7.56
C ALA A 290 -9.58 24.17 -7.28
N TYR A 291 -9.25 22.92 -6.93
CA TYR A 291 -10.25 21.94 -6.53
C TYR A 291 -10.93 22.31 -5.20
N VAL A 292 -10.16 22.74 -4.19
CA VAL A 292 -10.74 23.24 -2.93
C VAL A 292 -11.65 24.43 -3.18
N ASP A 293 -11.27 25.36 -4.07
CA ASP A 293 -12.11 26.49 -4.46
C ASP A 293 -13.37 26.05 -5.20
N SER A 294 -13.28 25.00 -6.03
CA SER A 294 -14.45 24.41 -6.67
C SER A 294 -15.36 23.76 -5.64
N LEU A 295 -14.81 23.11 -4.61
CA LEU A 295 -15.58 22.42 -3.58
C LEU A 295 -16.33 23.42 -2.67
N ILE A 296 -15.67 24.52 -2.29
CA ILE A 296 -16.30 25.63 -1.55
C ILE A 296 -17.43 26.26 -2.38
N ARG A 297 -17.24 26.41 -3.70
CA ARG A 297 -18.23 27.02 -4.59
C ARG A 297 -19.37 26.07 -4.97
N ASP A 298 -19.09 24.85 -5.39
CA ASP A 298 -20.09 23.98 -6.02
C ASP A 298 -20.82 23.10 -5.01
N GLU A 299 -20.12 22.45 -4.08
CA GLU A 299 -20.74 21.56 -3.07
C GLU A 299 -21.51 22.36 -2.02
N PHE A 300 -21.15 23.63 -1.80
CA PHE A 300 -21.79 24.50 -0.83
C PHE A 300 -22.53 25.71 -1.43
N ALA A 301 -22.52 25.98 -2.75
CA ALA A 301 -23.47 26.94 -3.35
C ALA A 301 -24.66 26.30 -4.08
N ARG A 302 -24.57 25.03 -4.52
CA ARG A 302 -25.68 24.34 -5.23
C ARG A 302 -26.72 23.68 -4.30
N ILE A 303 -26.73 23.99 -3.01
CA ILE A 303 -27.59 23.35 -1.99
C ILE A 303 -28.25 24.37 -1.07
#